data_AF-A0A2V8UI35-F1
#
_entry.id   AF-A0A2V8UI35-F1
#
_cell.length_a   1.000
_cell.length_b   1.000
_cell.length_c   1.000
_cell.angle_alpha   90.00
_cell.angle_beta   90.00
_cell.angle_gamma   90.00
#
_symmetry.space_group_name_H-M   'P 1'
#
loop_
_entity.id
_entity.type
_entity.pdbx_description
1 polymer ?
#
loop_
_entity_poly.entity_id
_entity_poly.type
_entity_poly.pdbx_seq_one_letter_code
_entity_poly.pdbx_strand_id
1 'polypeptide(L)'
;MDSELAHSHLQNWIGAERAFRDDTLRYSLCGFDLDPLEAMLVDVNRRLKRGKAFDEGRVQGRLVAALDGIEVLSSFSRRCDSCLERRVTLKDQAGRKIEQTQYSHRAVGCQMVHSPVQPFLAMEWLQPGEGEDTAALRLLNRLPDM
;
A
#
# COMPACT_ATOMS: atom_id res chain seq x y z
N MET A 1 0.00 -8.85 15.79
CA MET A 1 0.36 -9.30 14.42
C MET A 1 -0.24 -10.67 14.15
N ASP A 2 -0.24 -11.57 15.13
CA ASP A 2 -0.84 -12.92 15.03
C ASP A 2 -2.37 -12.95 14.81
N SER A 3 -3.10 -11.87 15.10
CA SER A 3 -4.58 -11.85 15.01
C SER A 3 -5.13 -11.47 13.63
N GLU A 4 -4.37 -10.82 12.76
CA GLU A 4 -4.85 -10.35 11.44
C GLU A 4 -4.60 -11.37 10.31
N LEU A 5 -3.60 -12.23 10.44
CA LEU A 5 -3.31 -13.29 9.47
C LEU A 5 -4.22 -14.52 9.63
N ALA A 6 -5.04 -14.56 10.68
CA ALA A 6 -6.05 -15.60 10.90
C ALA A 6 -7.27 -15.47 9.97
N HIS A 7 -7.33 -14.43 9.14
CA HIS A 7 -8.46 -14.20 8.26
C HIS A 7 -8.38 -15.08 7.00
N SER A 8 -9.30 -16.05 6.91
CA SER A 8 -9.44 -17.00 5.79
C SER A 8 -9.89 -16.37 4.46
N HIS A 9 -10.04 -15.04 4.39
CA HIS A 9 -10.53 -14.35 3.19
C HIS A 9 -9.65 -14.60 1.97
N LEU A 10 -8.33 -14.44 2.10
CA LEU A 10 -7.41 -14.71 0.99
C LEU A 10 -7.44 -16.19 0.60
N GLN A 11 -7.40 -17.08 1.60
CA GLN A 11 -7.45 -18.53 1.38
C GLN A 11 -8.72 -18.94 0.61
N ASN A 12 -9.88 -18.44 1.03
CA ASN A 12 -11.16 -18.72 0.39
C ASN A 12 -11.23 -18.12 -1.02
N TRP A 13 -10.70 -16.90 -1.20
CA TRP A 13 -10.74 -16.20 -2.48
C TRP A 13 -9.93 -16.90 -3.58
N ILE A 14 -8.77 -17.46 -3.22
CA ILE A 14 -7.93 -18.22 -4.17
C ILE A 14 -8.25 -19.73 -4.20
N GLY A 15 -9.19 -20.19 -3.39
CA GLY A 15 -9.55 -21.62 -3.30
C GLY A 15 -8.45 -22.50 -2.72
N ALA A 16 -7.62 -21.99 -1.80
CA ALA A 16 -6.54 -22.77 -1.21
C ALA A 16 -7.07 -23.81 -0.20
N GLU A 17 -6.68 -25.09 -0.39
CA GLU A 17 -7.13 -26.22 0.44
C GLU A 17 -6.76 -26.12 1.92
N ARG A 18 -5.73 -25.34 2.26
CA ARG A 18 -5.27 -25.12 3.63
C ARG A 18 -4.80 -23.69 3.85
N ALA A 19 -4.86 -23.25 5.12
CA ALA A 19 -4.30 -21.97 5.51
C ALA A 19 -2.78 -21.93 5.27
N PHE A 20 -2.27 -20.77 4.91
CA PHE A 20 -0.83 -20.58 4.79
C PHE A 20 -0.20 -20.47 6.18
N ARG A 21 0.96 -21.08 6.36
CA ARG A 21 1.78 -20.81 7.55
C ARG A 21 2.46 -19.45 7.39
N ASP A 22 2.58 -18.72 8.49
CA ASP A 22 3.24 -17.41 8.51
C ASP A 22 4.64 -17.45 7.90
N ASP A 23 5.43 -18.47 8.24
CA ASP A 23 6.78 -18.65 7.68
C ASP A 23 6.77 -18.88 6.17
N THR A 24 5.74 -19.56 5.64
CA THR A 24 5.57 -19.78 4.20
C THR A 24 5.20 -18.48 3.50
N LEU A 25 4.25 -17.72 4.03
CA LEU A 25 3.90 -16.39 3.48
C LEU A 25 5.11 -15.48 3.51
N ARG A 26 5.81 -15.41 4.65
CA ARG A 26 7.02 -14.59 4.80
C ARG A 26 8.09 -14.98 3.79
N TYR A 27 8.41 -16.27 3.68
CA TYR A 27 9.44 -16.74 2.75
C TYR A 27 9.09 -16.38 1.31
N SER A 28 7.84 -16.65 0.89
CA SER A 28 7.38 -16.35 -0.47
C SER A 28 7.36 -14.85 -0.76
N LEU A 29 6.87 -14.02 0.17
CA LEU A 29 6.79 -12.57 -0.02
C LEU A 29 8.17 -11.89 0.02
N CYS A 30 9.11 -12.40 0.83
CA CYS A 30 10.47 -11.87 0.87
C CYS A 30 11.26 -12.09 -0.42
N GLY A 31 10.93 -13.14 -1.19
CA GLY A 31 11.56 -13.44 -2.47
C GLY A 31 10.74 -13.00 -3.68
N PHE A 32 9.63 -12.29 -3.48
CA PHE A 32 8.72 -11.95 -4.56
C PHE A 32 9.29 -10.83 -5.43
N ASP A 33 9.39 -11.08 -6.73
CA ASP A 33 9.83 -10.07 -7.70
C ASP A 33 8.70 -9.07 -7.96
N LEU A 34 8.96 -7.79 -7.68
CA LEU A 34 7.98 -6.73 -7.80
C LEU A 34 7.87 -6.18 -9.22
N ASP A 35 8.92 -6.32 -10.05
CA ASP A 35 8.92 -5.74 -11.40
C ASP A 35 7.84 -6.38 -12.30
N PRO A 36 7.68 -7.73 -12.34
CA PRO A 36 6.60 -8.36 -13.09
C PRO A 36 5.21 -8.03 -12.54
N LEU A 37 5.09 -7.82 -11.23
CA LEU A 37 3.82 -7.46 -10.60
C LEU A 37 3.38 -6.05 -10.99
N GLU A 38 4.32 -5.10 -10.98
CA GLU A 38 4.09 -3.75 -11.46
C GLU A 38 3.74 -3.77 -12.95
N ALA A 39 4.49 -4.51 -13.77
CA ALA A 39 4.20 -4.65 -15.20
C ALA A 39 2.79 -5.22 -15.47
N MET A 40 2.36 -6.21 -14.68
CA MET A 40 1.01 -6.77 -14.75
C MET A 40 -0.05 -5.72 -14.40
N LEU A 41 0.14 -4.95 -13.33
CA LEU A 41 -0.77 -3.87 -12.93
C LEU A 41 -0.93 -2.83 -14.05
N VAL A 42 0.18 -2.45 -14.68
CA VAL A 42 0.19 -1.50 -15.80
C VAL A 42 -0.55 -2.07 -17.02
N ASP A 43 -0.34 -3.34 -17.38
CA ASP A 43 -1.05 -3.97 -18.49
C ASP A 43 -2.57 -4.03 -18.24
N VAL A 44 -2.99 -4.41 -17.03
CA VAL A 44 -4.41 -4.42 -16.64
C VAL A 44 -5.03 -3.03 -16.82
N ASN A 45 -4.39 -1.99 -16.29
CA ASN A 45 -4.90 -0.61 -16.40
C ASN A 45 -4.96 -0.12 -17.85
N ARG A 46 -3.95 -0.43 -18.67
CA ARG A 46 -3.96 -0.11 -20.11
C ARG A 46 -5.08 -0.83 -20.86
N ARG A 47 -5.37 -2.09 -20.52
CA ARG A 47 -6.51 -2.83 -21.11
C ARG A 47 -7.84 -2.19 -20.73
N LEU A 48 -8.02 -1.81 -19.47
CA LEU A 48 -9.22 -1.11 -19.01
C LEU A 48 -9.40 0.24 -19.73
N LYS A 49 -8.31 1.00 -19.90
CA LYS A 49 -8.35 2.26 -20.65
C LYS A 49 -8.70 2.06 -22.12
N ARG A 50 -8.01 1.14 -22.82
CA ARG A 50 -8.29 0.83 -24.24
C ARG A 50 -9.72 0.32 -24.45
N GLY A 51 -10.22 -0.47 -23.51
CA GLY A 51 -11.59 -0.96 -23.48
C GLY A 51 -12.63 0.08 -23.09
N LYS A 52 -12.23 1.34 -22.85
CA LYS A 52 -13.11 2.45 -22.45
C LYS A 52 -13.86 2.22 -21.14
N ALA A 53 -13.36 1.33 -20.28
CA ALA A 53 -14.00 1.00 -19.02
C ALA A 53 -14.10 2.20 -18.04
N PHE A 54 -13.28 3.23 -18.26
CA PHE A 54 -13.28 4.46 -17.46
C PHE A 54 -14.16 5.59 -18.02
N ASP A 55 -14.72 5.46 -19.22
CA ASP A 55 -15.35 6.59 -19.92
C ASP A 55 -16.63 7.09 -19.21
N GLU A 56 -17.41 6.19 -18.60
CA GLU A 56 -18.59 6.56 -17.80
C GLU A 56 -18.21 7.36 -16.54
N GLY A 57 -16.99 7.18 -16.03
CA GLY A 57 -16.48 7.85 -14.83
C GLY A 57 -15.77 9.18 -15.10
N ARG A 58 -15.91 9.75 -16.29
CA ARG A 58 -15.24 11.02 -16.62
C ARG A 58 -15.93 12.20 -15.96
N VAL A 59 -15.14 13.03 -15.28
CA VAL A 59 -15.59 14.31 -14.73
C VAL A 59 -15.05 15.43 -15.60
N GLN A 60 -15.95 16.18 -16.25
CA GLN A 60 -15.58 17.26 -17.19
C GLN A 60 -14.57 16.79 -18.26
N GLY A 61 -14.79 15.59 -18.80
CA GLY A 61 -13.92 14.96 -19.81
C GLY A 61 -12.62 14.36 -19.27
N ARG A 62 -12.33 14.50 -17.98
CA ARG A 62 -11.09 14.02 -17.35
C ARG A 62 -11.31 12.71 -16.61
N LEU A 63 -10.27 11.87 -16.61
CA LEU A 63 -10.15 10.77 -15.68
C LEU A 63 -9.72 11.32 -14.32
N VAL A 64 -10.28 10.79 -13.25
CA VAL A 64 -9.98 11.24 -11.88
C VAL A 64 -9.36 10.08 -11.12
N ALA A 65 -8.24 10.36 -10.45
CA ALA A 65 -7.59 9.45 -9.54
C ALA A 65 -7.39 10.14 -8.20
N ALA A 66 -7.47 9.38 -7.11
CA ALA A 66 -7.13 9.85 -5.76
C ALA A 66 -5.71 9.43 -5.42
N LEU A 67 -5.01 10.33 -4.74
CA LEU A 67 -3.75 10.04 -4.04
C LEU A 67 -4.06 10.07 -2.55
N ASP A 68 -3.73 9.00 -1.85
CA ASP A 68 -3.96 8.91 -0.41
C ASP A 68 -2.78 8.25 0.30
N GLY A 69 -2.45 8.80 1.47
CA GLY A 69 -1.36 8.33 2.31
C GLY A 69 -1.87 7.32 3.34
N ILE A 70 -1.17 6.20 3.48
CA ILE A 70 -1.54 5.12 4.39
C ILE A 70 -0.34 4.68 5.24
N GLU A 71 -0.57 4.47 6.54
CA GLU A 71 0.37 3.74 7.42
C GLU A 71 0.11 2.25 7.28
N VAL A 72 1.05 1.55 6.61
CA VAL A 72 0.91 0.12 6.31
C VAL A 72 1.29 -0.73 7.52
N LEU A 73 2.30 -0.29 8.28
CA LEU A 73 2.73 -0.96 9.49
C LEU A 73 3.37 0.03 10.46
N SER A 74 3.23 -0.26 11.75
CA SER A 74 4.00 0.42 12.79
C SER A 74 4.42 -0.55 13.90
N SER A 75 5.55 -0.24 14.53
CA SER A 75 6.15 -1.07 15.57
C SER A 75 6.91 -0.22 16.56
N PHE A 76 6.92 -0.66 17.82
CA PHE A 76 7.77 -0.10 18.88
C PHE A 76 9.08 -0.88 19.07
N SER A 77 9.22 -2.04 18.42
CA SER A 77 10.32 -2.99 18.67
C SER A 77 11.05 -3.44 17.40
N ARG A 78 10.40 -3.36 16.23
CA ARG A 78 11.00 -3.74 14.95
C ARG A 78 11.33 -2.50 14.13
N ARG A 79 12.54 -2.45 13.58
CA ARG A 79 13.04 -1.37 12.71
C ARG A 79 13.81 -1.95 11.52
N CYS A 80 13.82 -1.22 10.42
CA CYS A 80 14.72 -1.41 9.29
C CYS A 80 15.20 -0.02 8.82
N ASP A 81 16.10 0.01 7.85
CA ASP A 81 16.73 1.25 7.38
C ASP A 81 15.77 2.19 6.64
N SER A 82 14.60 1.69 6.23
CA SER A 82 13.57 2.46 5.54
C SER A 82 12.40 2.87 6.44
N CYS A 83 12.46 2.58 7.75
CA CYS A 83 11.43 3.01 8.69
C CYS A 83 11.41 4.53 8.86
N LEU A 84 10.21 5.10 8.89
CA LEU A 84 9.96 6.44 9.40
C LEU A 84 9.97 6.39 10.92
N GLU A 85 10.56 7.39 11.57
CA GLU A 85 10.64 7.48 13.02
C GLU A 85 9.78 8.64 13.53
N ARG A 86 8.94 8.37 14.54
CA ARG A 86 8.23 9.41 15.29
C ARG A 86 8.36 9.17 16.78
N ARG A 87 8.47 10.25 17.55
CA ARG A 87 8.34 10.19 19.02
C ARG A 87 6.87 10.24 19.38
N VAL A 88 6.44 9.33 20.25
CA VAL A 88 5.09 9.27 20.77
C VAL A 88 5.10 9.21 22.29
N THR A 89 4.20 9.97 22.91
CA THR A 89 3.97 9.92 24.35
C THR A 89 2.98 8.81 24.67
N LEU A 90 3.40 7.81 25.42
CA LEU A 90 2.55 6.73 25.93
C LEU A 90 2.35 6.89 27.43
N LYS A 91 1.39 6.13 28.00
CA LYS A 91 1.27 5.98 29.45
C LYS A 91 1.72 4.58 29.85
N ASP A 92 2.55 4.49 30.89
CA ASP A 92 2.91 3.20 31.48
C ASP A 92 1.76 2.62 32.32
N GLN A 93 1.95 1.42 32.88
CA GLN A 93 0.97 0.76 33.75
C GLN A 93 0.64 1.56 35.02
N ALA A 94 1.52 2.47 35.44
CA ALA A 94 1.33 3.37 36.57
C ALA A 94 0.75 4.74 36.15
N GLY A 95 0.39 4.92 34.87
CA GLY A 95 -0.19 6.14 34.31
C GLY A 95 0.81 7.27 34.04
N ARG A 96 2.12 7.03 34.18
CA ARG A 96 3.17 8.02 33.93
C ARG A 96 3.39 8.18 32.43
N LYS A 97 3.58 9.42 31.97
CA LYS A 97 3.92 9.71 30.58
C LYS A 97 5.34 9.24 30.29
N ILE A 98 5.50 8.40 29.28
CA ILE A 98 6.80 7.94 28.77
C ILE A 98 6.89 8.32 27.29
N GLU A 99 8.07 8.77 26.86
CA GLU A 99 8.36 9.01 25.45
C GLU A 99 8.94 7.73 24.85
N GLN A 100 8.39 7.28 23.73
CA GLN A 100 8.91 6.13 22.99
C GLN A 100 9.03 6.46 21.51
N THR A 101 10.06 5.91 20.86
CA THR A 101 10.18 5.99 19.40
C THR A 101 9.36 4.87 18.77
N GLN A 102 8.51 5.24 17.82
CA GLN A 102 7.76 4.31 17.00
C GLN A 102 8.32 4.34 15.57
N TYR A 103 8.49 3.16 15.00
CA TYR A 103 8.95 2.94 13.63
C TYR A 103 7.74 2.60 12.76
N SER A 104 7.57 3.25 11.62
CA SER A 104 6.47 2.95 10.71
C SER A 104 6.89 2.93 9.24
N HIS A 105 6.14 2.20 8.42
CA HIS A 105 6.19 2.36 6.96
C HIS A 105 4.89 2.96 6.50
N ARG A 106 5.01 4.01 5.69
CA ARG A 106 3.89 4.66 5.03
C ARG A 106 4.09 4.63 3.53
N ALA A 107 2.99 4.59 2.81
CA ALA A 107 2.97 4.68 1.36
C ALA A 107 1.91 5.67 0.91
N VAL A 108 2.08 6.23 -0.29
CA VAL A 108 1.02 6.90 -1.03
C VAL A 108 0.52 5.93 -2.09
N GLY A 109 -0.78 5.68 -2.10
CA GLY A 109 -1.46 4.92 -3.15
C GLY A 109 -2.12 5.85 -4.17
N CYS A 110 -2.18 5.43 -5.43
CA CYS A 110 -2.93 6.10 -6.48
C CYS A 110 -4.00 5.15 -7.03
N GLN A 111 -5.25 5.57 -7.02
CA GLN A 111 -6.38 4.74 -7.44
C GLN A 111 -7.34 5.54 -8.33
N MET A 112 -7.86 4.90 -9.37
CA MET A 112 -8.98 5.46 -10.15
C MET A 112 -10.20 5.63 -9.26
N VAL A 113 -10.84 6.80 -9.35
CA VAL A 113 -12.10 7.09 -8.66
C VAL A 113 -13.18 7.49 -9.66
N HIS A 114 -14.44 7.45 -9.24
CA HIS A 114 -15.62 7.84 -10.02
C HIS A 114 -15.98 6.95 -11.23
N SER A 115 -15.09 6.04 -11.64
CA SER A 115 -15.37 5.04 -12.68
C SER A 115 -16.08 3.79 -12.13
N PRO A 116 -16.87 3.06 -12.96
CA PRO A 116 -17.46 1.77 -12.59
C PRO A 116 -16.42 0.74 -12.15
N VAL A 117 -15.23 0.80 -12.74
CA VAL A 117 -14.04 0.09 -12.30
C VAL A 117 -13.05 1.06 -11.64
N GLN A 118 -12.55 0.71 -10.46
CA GLN A 118 -11.67 1.56 -9.65
C GLN A 118 -10.33 0.88 -9.38
N PRO A 119 -9.57 0.54 -10.42
CA PRO A 119 -8.30 -0.15 -10.25
C PRO A 119 -7.29 0.73 -9.51
N PHE A 120 -6.43 0.06 -8.75
CA PHE A 120 -5.21 0.63 -8.24
C PHE A 120 -4.24 0.89 -9.40
N LEU A 121 -3.53 2.01 -9.35
CA LEU A 121 -2.65 2.47 -10.44
C LEU A 121 -1.18 2.28 -10.10
N ALA A 122 -0.77 2.74 -8.93
CA ALA A 122 0.60 2.63 -8.44
C ALA A 122 0.64 2.93 -6.94
N MET A 123 1.74 2.54 -6.30
CA MET A 123 2.07 2.86 -4.91
C MET A 123 3.49 3.42 -4.84
N GLU A 124 3.75 4.27 -3.85
CA GLU A 124 5.09 4.72 -3.52
C GLU A 124 5.32 4.74 -2.02
N TRP A 125 6.42 4.13 -1.59
CA TRP A 125 6.85 4.19 -0.20
C TRP A 125 7.47 5.55 0.13
N LEU A 126 7.09 6.10 1.29
CA LEU A 126 7.78 7.26 1.85
C LEU A 126 9.19 6.85 2.27
N GLN A 127 10.17 7.71 2.00
CA GLN A 127 11.54 7.52 2.48
C GLN A 127 11.77 8.30 3.79
N PRO A 128 12.74 7.88 4.62
CA PRO A 128 13.12 8.63 5.81
C PRO A 128 13.41 10.10 5.49
N GLY A 129 12.75 11.01 6.21
CA GLY A 129 12.89 12.46 6.03
C GLY A 129 11.91 13.09 5.03
N GLU A 130 11.09 12.30 4.33
CA GLU A 130 10.11 12.81 3.37
C GLU A 130 8.70 12.95 3.97
N GLY A 131 7.95 13.90 3.42
CA GLY A 131 6.49 14.01 3.60
C GLY A 131 5.71 13.20 2.56
N GLU A 132 4.40 13.07 2.76
CA GLU A 132 3.50 12.39 1.81
C GLU A 132 3.44 13.10 0.46
N ASP A 133 3.54 14.42 0.44
CA ASP A 133 3.56 15.24 -0.77
C ASP A 133 4.75 14.90 -1.69
N THR A 134 5.92 14.70 -1.11
CA THR A 134 7.15 14.34 -1.83
C THR A 134 7.02 12.97 -2.46
N ALA A 135 6.52 11.98 -1.70
CA ALA A 135 6.24 10.64 -2.22
C ALA A 135 5.13 10.65 -3.30
N ALA A 136 4.08 11.45 -3.11
CA ALA A 136 2.98 11.59 -4.06
C ALA A 136 3.45 12.19 -5.39
N LEU A 137 4.26 13.24 -5.36
CA LEU A 137 4.84 13.84 -6.57
C LEU A 137 5.79 12.86 -7.28
N ARG A 138 6.61 12.12 -6.52
CA ARG A 138 7.46 11.08 -7.09
C ARG A 138 6.65 9.94 -7.72
N LEU A 139 5.53 9.56 -7.12
CA LEU A 139 4.58 8.61 -7.69
C LEU A 139 3.99 9.14 -9.01
N LEU A 140 3.50 10.37 -9.03
CA LEU A 140 2.92 10.97 -10.24
C LEU A 140 3.92 11.04 -11.39
N ASN A 141 5.18 11.38 -11.11
CA ASN A 141 6.24 11.47 -12.12
C ASN A 141 6.65 10.12 -12.71
N ARG A 142 6.40 9.01 -12.01
CA ARG A 142 6.69 7.66 -12.51
C ARG A 142 5.48 6.95 -13.10
N LEU A 143 4.27 7.53 -12.97
CA LEU A 143 3.08 6.90 -13.51
C LEU A 143 3.31 6.64 -15.00
N PRO A 144 3.19 5.39 -15.45
CA PRO A 144 3.40 5.09 -16.85
C PRO A 144 2.37 5.83 -17.67
N ASP A 145 2.73 6.17 -18.91
CA ASP A 145 1.75 6.58 -19.90
C ASP A 145 0.72 5.46 -20.03
N MET A 146 -0.45 5.72 -19.47
CA MET A 146 -1.60 4.81 -19.44
C MET A 146 -2.46 5.01 -20.66
#